data_AF-D8TXC4-F1
#
_entry.id   AF-D8TXC4-F1
#
_cell.length_a   1.000
_cell.length_b   1.000
_cell.length_c   1.000
_cell.angle_alpha   90.00
_cell.angle_beta   90.00
_cell.angle_gamma   90.00
#
_symmetry.space_group_name_H-M   'P 1'
#
loop_
_entity.id
_entity.type
_entity.pdbx_description
1 polymer ?
#
loop_
_entity_poly.entity_id
_entity_poly.type
_entity_poly.pdbx_seq_one_letter_code
_entity_poly.pdbx_strand_id
1 'polypeptide(L)' 'QVSGCTSDLTSAPKTHQRFRLCNLHIKAPVILVDGVASRFCQQCSRFHPLKEFHGSNRCV' A
#
# COMPACT_ATOMS: atom_id res chain seq x y z
N GLN A 1 2.88 9.10 -2.80
CA GLN A 1 2.32 9.39 -1.47
C GLN A 1 0.83 9.15 -1.59
N VAL A 2 0.22 8.33 -0.72
CA VAL A 2 -1.22 8.06 -0.82
C VAL A 2 -1.98 9.35 -0.56
N SER A 3 -2.85 9.71 -1.49
CA SER A 3 -3.64 10.94 -1.49
C SER A 3 -4.46 10.98 -0.18
N GLY A 4 -4.13 11.89 0.73
CA GLY A 4 -4.81 12.03 2.03
C GLY A 4 -4.18 11.30 3.23
N CYS A 5 -3.05 10.58 3.06
CA CYS A 5 -2.37 9.97 4.20
C CYS A 5 -1.52 11.01 4.97
N THR A 6 -2.04 11.48 6.10
CA THR A 6 -1.35 12.36 7.07
C THR A 6 -0.71 11.61 8.24
N SER A 7 -0.67 10.28 8.19
CA SER A 7 -0.14 9.46 9.28
C SER A 7 1.32 9.76 9.56
N ASP A 8 1.64 9.97 10.84
CA ASP A 8 3.00 10.20 11.31
C ASP A 8 3.90 8.98 11.07
N LEU A 9 4.93 9.18 10.26
CA LEU A 9 5.92 8.14 9.91
C LEU A 9 7.21 8.25 10.73
N THR A 10 7.27 9.24 11.62
CA THR A 10 8.41 9.57 12.48
C THR A 10 8.87 8.39 13.33
N SER A 11 7.93 7.58 13.84
CA SER A 11 8.22 6.35 14.61
C SER A 11 8.02 5.05 13.79
N ALA A 12 7.76 5.15 12.49
CA ALA A 12 7.45 3.98 11.67
C ALA A 12 8.72 3.25 11.19
N PRO A 13 8.67 1.91 10.98
CA PRO A 13 9.77 1.14 10.42
C PRO A 13 10.32 1.72 9.11
N LYS A 14 11.61 1.54 8.82
CA LYS A 14 12.29 2.08 7.62
C LYS A 14 11.53 1.86 6.30
N THR A 15 10.79 0.77 6.16
CA THR A 15 9.94 0.49 4.99
C THR A 15 8.82 1.52 4.81
N HIS A 16 8.13 1.88 5.89
CA HIS A 16 7.09 2.91 5.93
C HIS A 16 7.63 4.29 5.57
N GLN A 17 8.82 4.64 6.09
CA GLN A 17 9.48 5.91 5.79
C GLN A 17 9.93 5.97 4.33
N ARG A 18 10.48 4.86 3.80
CA ARG A 18 10.93 4.77 2.40
C ARG A 18 9.79 4.98 1.40
N PHE A 19 8.63 4.37 1.65
CA PHE A 19 7.48 4.47 0.74
C PHE A 19 6.49 5.58 1.11
N ARG A 20 6.73 6.29 2.22
CA ARG A 20 5.79 7.23 2.85
C ARG A 20 4.41 6.63 3.07
N LEU A 21 4.37 5.44 3.66
CA LEU A 21 3.16 4.67 3.94
C LEU A 21 3.06 4.36 5.41
N CYS A 22 1.88 4.49 6.01
CA CYS A 22 1.68 4.05 7.37
C CYS A 22 1.37 2.56 7.46
N ASN A 23 1.48 2.02 8.67
CA ASN A 23 1.25 0.59 8.94
C ASN A 23 -0.16 0.15 8.55
N LEU A 24 -1.14 1.05 8.65
CA LEU A 24 -2.51 0.81 8.20
C LEU A 24 -2.55 0.58 6.69
N HIS A 25 -1.93 1.45 5.88
CA HIS A 25 -1.93 1.30 4.42
C HIS A 25 -1.12 0.08 3.93
N ILE A 26 -0.05 -0.31 4.64
CA ILE A 26 0.71 -1.52 4.30
C ILE A 26 -0.06 -2.80 4.64
N LYS A 27 -0.83 -2.80 5.73
CA LYS A 27 -1.66 -3.95 6.13
C LYS A 27 -3.05 -3.94 5.51
N ALA A 28 -3.48 -2.83 4.93
CA ALA A 28 -4.80 -2.69 4.36
C ALA A 28 -4.97 -3.65 3.16
N PRO A 29 -6.08 -4.40 3.12
CA PRO A 29 -6.37 -5.28 1.98
C PRO A 29 -6.67 -4.47 0.71
N VAL A 30 -7.18 -3.24 0.87
CA VAL A 30 -7.54 -2.31 -0.19
C VAL A 30 -7.21 -0.89 0.26
N ILE A 31 -6.56 -0.12 -0.61
CA ILE A 31 -6.34 1.31 -0.43
C ILE A 31 -6.69 2.04 -1.72
N LEU A 32 -7.15 3.28 -1.62
CA LEU A 32 -7.39 4.12 -2.80
C LEU A 32 -6.13 4.96 -3.07
N VAL A 33 -5.48 4.73 -4.20
CA VAL A 33 -4.34 5.53 -4.68
C VAL A 33 -4.77 6.21 -5.96
N ASP A 34 -4.81 7.55 -5.96
CA ASP A 34 -5.20 8.36 -7.13
C ASP A 34 -6.55 7.94 -7.75
N GLY A 35 -7.53 7.60 -6.90
CA GLY A 35 -8.86 7.15 -7.35
C GLY A 35 -8.97 5.66 -7.68
N VAL A 36 -7.86 4.92 -7.64
CA VAL A 36 -7.81 3.49 -8.01
C VAL A 36 -7.64 2.62 -6.77
N ALA A 37 -8.59 1.70 -6.57
CA ALA A 37 -8.49 0.67 -5.55
C ALA A 37 -7.28 -0.24 -5.84
N SER A 38 -6.30 -0.17 -4.96
CA SER A 38 -4.98 -0.79 -5.07
C SER A 38 -4.64 -1.53 -3.79
N ARG A 39 -3.78 -2.53 -3.86
CA ARG A 39 -3.29 -3.29 -2.70
C ARG A 39 -1.78 -3.30 -2.72
N PHE A 40 -1.19 -3.19 -1.52
CA PHE A 40 0.26 -3.26 -1.36
C PHE A 40 0.72 -4.72 -1.49
N CYS A 41 1.60 -4.99 -2.45
CA CYS A 41 2.28 -6.27 -2.54
C CYS A 41 3.52 -6.23 -1.67
N GLN A 42 3.55 -7.05 -0.61
CA GLN A 42 4.71 -7.14 0.29
C GLN A 42 5.96 -7.68 -0.42
N GLN A 43 5.79 -8.55 -1.43
CA GLN A 43 6.91 -9.09 -2.21
C GLN A 43 7.51 -8.04 -3.14
N CYS A 44 6.67 -7.32 -3.88
CA CYS A 44 7.12 -6.31 -4.84
C CYS A 44 7.44 -4.96 -4.16
N SER A 45 7.00 -4.77 -2.92
CA SER A 45 7.02 -3.48 -2.21
C SER A 45 6.41 -2.35 -3.05
N ARG A 46 5.35 -2.66 -3.81
CA ARG A 46 4.65 -1.74 -4.71
C ARG A 46 3.14 -1.90 -4.59
N PHE A 47 2.42 -0.85 -4.96
CA PHE A 47 0.97 -0.90 -5.11
C PHE A 47 0.60 -1.45 -6.47
N HIS A 48 -0.25 -2.47 -6.46
CA HIS A 48 -0.88 -2.98 -7.66
C HIS A 48 -2.38 -2.72 -7.56
N PRO A 49 -3.03 -2.31 -8.66
CA PRO A 49 -4.49 -2.20 -8.70
C PRO A 49 -5.13 -3.53 -8.30
N LEU A 50 -6.25 -3.51 -7.58
CA LEU A 50 -6.96 -4.76 -7.22
C LEU A 50 -7.40 -5.56 -8.44
N LYS A 51 -7.64 -4.90 -9.57
CA LYS A 51 -7.89 -5.56 -10.85
C LYS A 51 -6.73 -6.47 -11.30
N GLU A 52 -5.51 -6.26 -10.82
CA GLU A 52 -4.35 -7.13 -11.07
C GLU A 52 -4.21 -8.25 -10.02
N PHE A 53 -5.03 -8.25 -8.97
CA PHE A 53 -5.08 -9.32 -7.97
C PHE A 53 -6.24 -10.27 -8.28
N HIS A 54 -6.07 -11.16 -9.27
CA HIS A 54 -7.03 -12.23 -9.56
C HIS A 54 -6.87 -13.41 -8.59
N GLY A 55 -7.53 -13.35 -7.42
CA GLY A 55 -7.69 -14.50 -6.51
C GLY A 55 -6.41 -14.98 -5.77
N SER A 56 -6.60 -15.50 -4.55
CA SER A 56 -5.58 -16.06 -3.63
C SER A 56 -4.18 -15.42 -3.69
N ASN A 57 -4.10 -14.16 -3.25
CA ASN A 57 -2.84 -13.51 -2.83
C ASN A 57 -1.69 -13.44 -3.86
N ARG A 58 -1.94 -13.63 -5.16
CA ARG A 58 -0.91 -13.49 -6.19
C ARG A 58 -1.20 -12.26 -7.07
N CYS A 59 -0.18 -11.43 -7.24
CA CYS A 59 -0.13 -10.43 -8.31
C CYS A 59 0.23 -11.18 -9.60
N VAL A 60 -0.36 -10.81 -10.74
CA VAL A 60 0.03 -11.33 -12.06
C VAL A 60 1.48 -10.92 -12.38
#